data_AF-A0A5J4KJB5-F1
#
_entry.id   AF-A0A5J4KJB5-F1
#
_cell.length_a   1.000
_cell.length_b   1.000
_cell.length_c   1.000
_cell.angle_alpha   90.00
_cell.angle_beta   90.00
_cell.angle_gamma   90.00
#
_symmetry.space_group_name_H-M   'P 1'
#
loop_
_entity.id
_entity.type
_entity.pdbx_description
1 polymer ?
#
loop_
_entity_poly.entity_id
_entity_poly.type
_entity_poly.pdbx_seq_one_letter_code
_entity_poly.pdbx_strand_id
1 'polypeptide(L)'
;MVLTSQSEQLLALPTFKPSAPALADLKSGNVDTRLVFVLLTLAQQHALDISTIKTGHPMEPKTRGGFVNSHYYYRAVDIIAIDGKSIAGHETDPDIVDVGRILRSLSPQDRPDHIFGPAAWHATLRYTSTAGFKNDPFHNQIYADHLHLSFELETGTDNQE
;
A
#
# COMPACT_ATOMS: atom_id res chain seq x y z
N MET A 1 -13.90 2.45 -20.15
CA MET A 1 -13.27 1.37 -19.37
C MET A 1 -14.19 1.09 -18.19
N VAL A 2 -14.45 -0.19 -17.89
CA VAL A 2 -15.40 -0.61 -16.84
C VAL A 2 -14.59 -0.92 -15.58
N LEU A 3 -15.08 -0.51 -14.40
CA LEU A 3 -14.50 -0.90 -13.12
C LEU A 3 -14.45 -2.44 -13.02
N THR A 4 -13.40 -2.99 -12.40
CA THR A 4 -13.40 -4.42 -12.07
C THR A 4 -14.36 -4.67 -10.90
N SER A 5 -14.92 -5.89 -10.81
CA SER A 5 -15.84 -6.25 -9.71
C SER A 5 -15.22 -6.03 -8.33
N GLN A 6 -13.90 -6.22 -8.19
CA GLN A 6 -13.20 -5.98 -6.93
C GLN A 6 -13.05 -4.49 -6.61
N SER A 7 -12.80 -3.62 -7.60
CA SER A 7 -12.74 -2.18 -7.36
C SER A 7 -14.12 -1.63 -6.96
N GLU A 8 -15.20 -2.14 -7.55
CA GLU A 8 -16.56 -1.81 -7.14
C GLU A 8 -16.85 -2.25 -5.71
N GLN A 9 -16.46 -3.48 -5.33
CA GLN A 9 -16.58 -3.98 -3.97
C GLN A 9 -15.80 -3.13 -2.97
N LEU A 10 -14.54 -2.79 -3.28
CA LEU A 10 -13.71 -1.94 -2.43
C LEU A 10 -14.34 -0.56 -2.23
N LEU A 11 -14.81 0.07 -3.31
CA LEU A 11 -15.44 1.39 -3.25
C LEU A 11 -16.82 1.39 -2.56
N ALA A 12 -17.46 0.23 -2.44
CA ALA A 12 -18.71 0.07 -1.70
C ALA A 12 -18.50 -0.06 -0.18
N LEU A 13 -17.26 -0.30 0.29
CA LEU A 13 -16.97 -0.43 1.71
C LEU A 13 -16.98 0.95 2.39
N PRO A 14 -17.80 1.16 3.44
CA PRO A 14 -17.81 2.43 4.18
C PRO A 14 -16.52 2.67 4.97
N THR A 15 -15.74 1.62 5.19
CA THR A 15 -14.42 1.64 5.83
C THR A 15 -13.33 2.14 4.89
N PHE A 16 -13.56 2.19 3.58
CA PHE A 16 -12.57 2.63 2.61
C PHE A 16 -12.78 4.09 2.19
N LYS A 17 -11.83 4.96 2.52
CA LYS A 17 -11.89 6.41 2.29
C LYS A 17 -10.75 6.88 1.39
N PRO A 18 -10.90 6.78 0.06
CA PRO A 18 -9.92 7.33 -0.86
C PRO A 18 -10.02 8.85 -0.95
N SER A 19 -8.88 9.51 -1.10
CA SER A 19 -8.83 10.88 -1.59
C SER A 19 -9.52 11.02 -2.96
N ALA A 20 -9.90 12.23 -3.35
CA ALA A 20 -10.52 12.45 -4.66
C ALA A 20 -9.65 11.99 -5.85
N PRO A 21 -8.32 12.25 -5.88
CA PRO A 21 -7.44 11.67 -6.90
C PRO A 21 -7.39 10.15 -6.89
N ALA A 22 -7.23 9.51 -5.72
CA ALA A 22 -7.17 8.06 -5.62
C ALA A 22 -8.50 7.39 -6.04
N LEU A 23 -9.63 8.03 -5.72
CA LEU A 23 -10.94 7.61 -6.19
C LEU A 23 -11.05 7.66 -7.72
N ALA A 24 -10.53 8.70 -8.35
CA ALA A 24 -10.52 8.83 -9.80
C ALA A 24 -9.65 7.75 -10.46
N ASP A 25 -8.47 7.48 -9.89
CA ASP A 25 -7.58 6.40 -10.35
C ASP A 25 -8.28 5.04 -10.29
N LEU A 26 -8.91 4.70 -9.16
CA LEU A 26 -9.69 3.46 -9.02
C LEU A 26 -10.83 3.36 -10.04
N LYS A 27 -11.59 4.45 -10.22
CA LYS A 27 -12.69 4.54 -11.21
C LYS A 27 -12.23 4.45 -12.65
N SER A 28 -10.97 4.77 -12.94
CA SER A 28 -10.43 4.63 -14.29
C SER A 28 -10.34 3.16 -14.74
N GLY A 29 -10.27 2.22 -13.80
CA GLY A 29 -10.08 0.79 -14.07
C GLY A 29 -8.63 0.39 -14.35
N ASN A 30 -7.67 1.32 -14.28
CA ASN A 30 -6.26 1.06 -14.56
C ASN A 30 -5.45 0.57 -13.34
N VAL A 31 -6.02 0.62 -12.13
CA VAL A 31 -5.32 0.20 -10.92
C VAL A 31 -5.04 -1.29 -10.94
N ASP A 32 -3.81 -1.67 -10.61
CA ASP A 32 -3.39 -3.06 -10.55
C ASP A 32 -4.34 -3.87 -9.66
N THR A 33 -4.85 -4.97 -10.19
CA THR A 33 -5.85 -5.79 -9.50
C THR A 33 -5.30 -6.40 -8.21
N ARG A 34 -3.99 -6.65 -8.11
CA ARG A 34 -3.36 -7.13 -6.88
C ARG A 34 -3.38 -6.06 -5.80
N LEU A 35 -3.18 -4.80 -6.18
CA LEU A 35 -3.28 -3.68 -5.25
C LEU A 35 -4.72 -3.52 -4.74
N VAL A 36 -5.71 -3.67 -5.62
CA VAL A 36 -7.13 -3.68 -5.25
C VAL A 36 -7.44 -4.84 -4.31
N PHE A 37 -6.90 -6.04 -4.57
CA PHE A 37 -7.06 -7.21 -3.70
C PHE A 37 -6.48 -6.97 -2.29
N VAL A 38 -5.28 -6.40 -2.19
CA VAL A 38 -4.63 -6.08 -0.91
C VAL A 38 -5.49 -5.05 -0.15
N LEU A 39 -5.90 -3.96 -0.81
CA LEU A 39 -6.74 -2.93 -0.19
C LEU A 39 -8.08 -3.49 0.27
N LEU A 40 -8.71 -4.36 -0.52
CA LEU A 40 -9.96 -5.03 -0.15
C LEU A 40 -9.78 -5.93 1.08
N THR A 41 -8.68 -6.69 1.13
CA THR A 41 -8.36 -7.57 2.26
C THR A 41 -8.17 -6.78 3.55
N LEU A 42 -7.44 -5.66 3.47
CA LEU A 42 -7.25 -4.77 4.62
C LEU A 42 -8.56 -4.06 5.02
N ALA A 43 -9.33 -3.56 4.05
CA ALA A 43 -10.55 -2.79 4.27
C ALA A 43 -11.71 -3.61 4.85
N GLN A 44 -11.63 -4.94 4.78
CA GLN A 44 -12.56 -5.86 5.45
C GLN A 44 -12.42 -5.86 6.97
N GLN A 45 -11.25 -5.47 7.49
CA GLN A 45 -10.94 -5.52 8.93
C GLN A 45 -10.69 -4.13 9.52
N HIS A 46 -10.13 -3.21 8.72
CA HIS A 46 -9.76 -1.88 9.15
C HIS A 46 -10.34 -0.80 8.24
N ALA A 47 -10.65 0.37 8.79
CA ALA A 47 -10.88 1.55 7.97
C ALA A 47 -9.57 2.08 7.41
N LEU A 48 -9.53 2.37 6.12
CA LEU A 48 -8.34 2.84 5.41
C LEU A 48 -8.61 4.21 4.81
N ASP A 49 -7.74 5.18 5.14
CA ASP A 49 -7.72 6.46 4.46
C ASP A 49 -6.49 6.48 3.54
N ILE A 50 -6.72 6.51 2.23
CA ILE A 50 -5.64 6.49 1.23
C ILE A 50 -5.49 7.85 0.56
N SER A 51 -4.25 8.29 0.39
CA SER A 51 -3.94 9.61 -0.19
C SER A 51 -3.71 9.54 -1.69
N THR A 52 -2.94 8.55 -2.17
CA THR A 52 -2.39 8.57 -3.53
C THR A 52 -2.27 7.16 -4.11
N ILE A 53 -2.59 7.00 -5.40
CA ILE A 53 -2.27 5.80 -6.19
C ILE A 53 -1.36 6.15 -7.37
N LYS A 54 -1.80 7.06 -8.26
CA LYS A 54 -0.95 7.65 -9.29
C LYS A 54 -1.07 9.16 -9.30
N THR A 55 -2.31 9.62 -9.43
CA THR A 55 -2.62 11.05 -9.55
C THR A 55 -2.35 11.72 -8.20
N GLY A 56 -1.49 12.73 -8.19
CA GLY A 56 -1.01 13.39 -6.97
C GLY A 56 0.45 13.05 -6.60
N HIS A 57 1.06 12.06 -7.27
CA HIS A 57 2.48 11.73 -7.15
C HIS A 57 3.26 12.24 -8.39
N PRO A 58 4.59 12.50 -8.30
CA PRO A 58 5.43 12.78 -9.47
C PRO A 58 5.17 11.84 -10.66
N MET A 59 4.87 12.43 -11.81
CA MET A 59 4.40 11.77 -13.03
C MET A 59 5.56 11.32 -13.94
N GLU A 60 6.61 10.77 -13.36
CA GLU A 60 7.77 10.23 -14.10
C GLU A 60 7.84 8.70 -13.95
N PRO A 61 8.16 7.93 -15.02
CA PRO A 61 8.20 6.47 -14.96
C PRO A 61 9.31 5.91 -14.08
N LYS A 62 10.33 6.73 -13.77
CA LYS A 62 11.42 6.42 -12.87
C LYS A 62 11.52 7.46 -11.77
N THR A 63 11.90 7.02 -10.57
CA THR A 63 12.30 7.93 -9.50
C THR A 63 13.59 8.65 -9.88
N ARG A 64 13.92 9.74 -9.17
CA ARG A 64 15.19 10.46 -9.39
C ARG A 64 16.45 9.57 -9.20
N GLY A 65 16.31 8.45 -8.48
CA GLY A 65 17.35 7.43 -8.30
C GLY A 65 17.41 6.37 -9.39
N GLY A 66 16.54 6.43 -10.41
CA GLY A 66 16.51 5.49 -11.53
C GLY A 66 15.67 4.23 -11.32
N PHE A 67 15.06 4.07 -10.15
CA PHE A 67 14.15 2.95 -9.83
C PHE A 67 12.80 3.13 -10.51
N VAL A 68 12.10 2.02 -10.77
CA VAL A 68 10.73 2.04 -11.31
C VAL A 68 9.82 2.80 -10.34
N ASN A 69 9.06 3.76 -10.85
CA ASN A 69 8.06 4.46 -10.06
C ASN A 69 6.71 3.72 -10.12
N SER A 70 6.43 2.87 -9.14
CA SER A 70 5.22 2.04 -9.14
C SER A 70 3.92 2.87 -9.11
N HIS A 71 3.91 4.08 -8.55
CA HIS A 71 2.76 4.98 -8.65
C HIS A 71 2.46 5.36 -10.10
N TYR A 72 3.48 5.62 -10.92
CA TYR A 72 3.31 5.96 -12.34
C TYR A 72 2.55 4.87 -13.11
N TYR A 73 2.71 3.61 -12.71
CA TYR A 73 2.08 2.46 -13.34
C TYR A 73 0.79 1.98 -12.64
N TYR A 74 0.24 2.76 -11.71
CA TYR A 74 -0.92 2.36 -10.88
C TYR A 74 -0.70 1.09 -10.03
N ARG A 75 0.55 0.83 -9.66
CA ARG A 75 0.98 -0.34 -8.87
C ARG A 75 1.41 0.00 -7.45
N ALA A 76 1.10 1.20 -6.98
CA ALA A 76 1.42 1.64 -5.63
C ALA A 76 0.26 2.40 -4.99
N VAL A 77 0.20 2.37 -3.66
CA VAL A 77 -0.73 3.16 -2.85
C VAL A 77 -0.06 3.67 -1.59
N ASP A 78 -0.41 4.89 -1.22
CA ASP A 78 -0.05 5.50 0.06
C ASP A 78 -1.28 5.53 0.99
N ILE A 79 -1.15 4.93 2.18
CA ILE A 79 -2.18 4.86 3.22
C ILE A 79 -1.77 5.77 4.38
N ILE A 80 -2.56 6.81 4.66
CA ILE A 80 -2.20 7.87 5.63
C ILE A 80 -2.83 7.67 7.00
N ALA A 81 -3.94 6.92 7.09
CA ALA A 81 -4.56 6.58 8.35
C ALA A 81 -5.23 5.20 8.32
N ILE A 82 -5.24 4.57 9.49
CA ILE A 82 -5.91 3.30 9.77
C ILE A 82 -6.85 3.52 10.95
N ASP A 83 -8.11 3.14 10.83
CA ASP A 83 -9.14 3.30 11.88
C ASP A 83 -9.22 4.73 12.44
N GLY A 84 -9.04 5.72 11.55
CA GLY A 84 -9.06 7.14 11.89
C GLY A 84 -7.81 7.65 12.61
N LYS A 85 -6.79 6.82 12.80
CA LYS A 85 -5.49 7.19 13.39
C LYS A 85 -4.47 7.40 12.28
N SER A 86 -3.82 8.56 12.27
CA SER A 86 -2.70 8.83 11.35
C SER A 86 -1.56 7.86 11.60
N ILE A 87 -0.86 7.42 10.55
CA ILE A 87 0.34 6.58 10.71
C ILE A 87 1.40 7.31 11.54
N ALA A 88 1.64 8.59 11.23
CA ALA A 88 2.48 9.46 12.03
C ALA A 88 1.97 9.54 13.48
N GLY A 89 2.84 9.24 14.44
CA GLY A 89 2.55 9.31 15.88
C GLY A 89 1.79 8.12 16.45
N HIS A 90 1.42 7.12 15.64
CA HIS A 90 0.73 5.90 16.08
C HIS A 90 1.43 4.63 15.57
N GLU A 91 2.76 4.69 15.43
CA GLU A 91 3.59 3.66 14.81
C GLU A 91 3.48 2.28 15.48
N THR A 92 3.13 2.26 16.76
CA THR A 92 2.99 1.06 17.60
C THR A 92 1.55 0.78 18.03
N ASP A 93 0.59 1.54 17.50
CA ASP A 93 -0.82 1.31 17.79
C ASP A 93 -1.23 -0.11 17.34
N PRO A 94 -2.00 -0.86 18.17
CA PRO A 94 -2.33 -2.24 17.87
C PRO A 94 -3.00 -2.44 16.51
N ASP A 95 -3.86 -1.53 16.07
CA ASP A 95 -4.61 -1.65 14.82
C ASP A 95 -3.70 -1.42 13.60
N ILE A 96 -2.80 -0.44 13.70
CA ILE A 96 -1.77 -0.18 12.68
C ILE A 96 -0.79 -1.36 12.59
N VAL A 97 -0.37 -1.90 13.74
CA VAL A 97 0.49 -3.09 13.77
C VAL A 97 -0.23 -4.30 13.17
N ASP A 98 -1.55 -4.42 13.34
CA ASP A 98 -2.33 -5.52 12.80
C ASP A 98 -2.43 -5.51 11.28
N VAL A 99 -2.56 -4.33 10.65
CA VAL A 99 -2.40 -4.19 9.19
C VAL A 99 -1.07 -4.78 8.70
N GLY A 100 0.03 -4.52 9.42
CA GLY A 100 1.31 -5.15 9.14
C GLY A 100 1.30 -6.68 9.29
N ARG A 101 0.54 -7.23 10.26
CA ARG A 101 0.37 -8.69 10.41
C ARG A 101 -0.44 -9.29 9.26
N ILE A 102 -1.52 -8.63 8.84
CA ILE A 102 -2.35 -9.08 7.71
C ILE A 102 -1.50 -9.11 6.44
N LEU A 103 -0.78 -8.03 6.13
CA LEU A 103 0.14 -7.97 4.98
C LEU A 103 1.18 -9.09 5.01
N ARG A 104 1.76 -9.38 6.19
CA ARG A 104 2.72 -10.48 6.34
C ARG A 104 2.10 -11.85 6.12
N SER A 105 0.82 -12.02 6.43
CA SER A 105 0.08 -13.28 6.30
C SER A 105 -0.36 -13.60 4.87
N LEU A 106 -0.32 -12.60 3.97
CA LEU A 106 -0.59 -12.81 2.55
C LEU A 106 0.42 -13.78 1.94
N SER A 107 -0.06 -14.60 1.01
CA SER A 107 0.82 -15.48 0.23
C SER A 107 1.83 -14.64 -0.56
N PRO A 108 3.05 -15.14 -0.83
CA PRO A 108 4.09 -14.35 -1.49
C PRO A 108 3.63 -13.73 -2.82
N GLN A 109 2.85 -14.47 -3.61
CA GLN A 109 2.26 -14.06 -4.89
C GLN A 109 1.22 -12.93 -4.81
N ASP A 110 0.58 -12.74 -3.65
CA ASP A 110 -0.43 -11.70 -3.41
C ASP A 110 0.10 -10.52 -2.59
N ARG A 111 1.28 -10.68 -1.99
CA ARG A 111 1.86 -9.70 -1.07
C ARG A 111 2.66 -8.64 -1.85
N PRO A 112 2.56 -7.33 -1.52
CA PRO A 112 3.37 -6.30 -2.15
C PRO A 112 4.88 -6.57 -2.03
N ASP A 113 5.65 -6.22 -3.07
CA ASP A 113 7.11 -6.35 -3.10
C ASP A 113 7.77 -5.35 -2.16
N HIS A 114 7.16 -4.17 -2.07
CA HIS A 114 7.61 -3.05 -1.27
C HIS A 114 6.54 -2.67 -0.27
N ILE A 115 6.80 -3.00 0.99
CA ILE A 115 6.01 -2.57 2.14
C ILE A 115 6.92 -1.68 2.97
N PHE A 116 6.71 -0.37 2.86
CA PHE A 116 7.29 0.60 3.76
C PHE A 116 6.23 1.04 4.76
N GLY A 117 6.64 1.08 6.02
CA GLY A 117 5.80 1.50 7.14
C GLY A 117 6.67 1.92 8.30
N PRO A 118 6.08 2.12 9.49
CA PRO A 118 6.82 2.59 10.64
C PRO A 118 8.04 1.74 10.97
N ALA A 119 9.19 2.36 11.23
CA ALA A 119 10.42 1.64 11.57
C ALA A 119 10.26 0.70 12.78
N ALA A 120 9.37 1.05 13.72
CA ALA A 120 9.04 0.24 14.90
C ALA A 120 8.48 -1.14 14.56
N TRP A 121 7.84 -1.29 13.38
CA TRP A 121 7.29 -2.57 12.95
C TRP A 121 8.37 -3.65 12.79
N HIS A 122 9.62 -3.31 12.46
CA HIS A 122 10.72 -4.30 12.36
C HIS A 122 10.94 -5.04 13.69
N ALA A 123 10.91 -4.31 14.80
CA ALA A 123 11.03 -4.90 16.13
C ALA A 123 9.75 -5.67 16.53
N THR A 124 8.58 -5.07 16.27
CA THR A 124 7.28 -5.60 16.72
C THR A 124 6.84 -6.83 15.94
N LEU A 125 7.06 -6.84 14.63
CA LEU A 125 6.57 -7.86 13.71
C LEU A 125 7.69 -8.82 13.24
N ARG A 126 8.96 -8.55 13.59
CA ARG A 126 10.13 -9.42 13.35
C ARG A 126 10.24 -9.94 11.92
N TYR A 127 9.89 -9.13 10.93
CA TYR A 127 9.93 -9.55 9.53
C TYR A 127 11.32 -9.33 8.91
N THR A 128 11.59 -10.08 7.85
CA THR A 128 12.79 -9.99 7.02
C THR A 128 12.49 -9.22 5.73
N SER A 129 13.53 -8.70 5.08
CA SER A 129 13.41 -8.00 3.79
C SER A 129 12.87 -8.87 2.66
N THR A 130 13.01 -10.20 2.76
CA THR A 130 12.47 -11.19 1.81
C THR A 130 10.95 -11.27 1.83
N ALA A 131 10.29 -10.75 2.87
CA ALA A 131 8.83 -10.70 2.95
C ALA A 131 8.21 -9.43 2.33
N GLY A 132 9.00 -8.66 1.57
CA GLY A 132 8.61 -7.38 0.97
C GLY A 132 8.70 -6.17 1.92
N PHE A 133 8.80 -6.41 3.23
CA PHE A 133 8.98 -5.35 4.22
C PHE A 133 10.37 -4.75 4.18
N LYS A 134 10.48 -3.45 3.88
CA LYS A 134 11.78 -2.78 3.72
C LYS A 134 12.18 -2.07 5.01
N ASN A 135 13.48 -2.12 5.33
CA ASN A 135 14.12 -1.30 6.37
C ASN A 135 15.29 -0.59 5.74
N ASP A 136 15.15 0.69 5.45
CA ASP A 136 16.34 1.51 5.28
C ASP A 136 16.09 2.92 5.83
N PRO A 137 17.11 3.53 6.45
CA PRO A 137 16.93 4.82 7.13
C PRO A 137 16.43 5.94 6.23
N PHE A 138 16.75 5.89 4.93
CA PHE A 138 16.35 6.93 3.98
C PHE A 138 14.85 6.86 3.69
N HIS A 139 14.35 5.68 3.32
CA HIS A 139 12.92 5.50 3.06
C HIS A 139 12.09 5.57 4.34
N ASN A 140 12.61 5.15 5.50
CA ASN A 140 11.92 5.33 6.77
C ASN A 140 11.61 6.80 7.09
N GLN A 141 12.42 7.75 6.60
CA GLN A 141 12.13 9.18 6.73
C GLN A 141 11.09 9.66 5.72
N ILE A 142 11.13 9.14 4.49
CA ILE A 142 10.18 9.48 3.43
C ILE A 142 8.77 8.96 3.77
N TYR A 143 8.69 7.77 4.34
CA TYR A 143 7.44 7.05 4.66
C TYR A 143 7.12 7.10 6.16
N ALA A 144 7.61 8.12 6.87
CA ALA A 144 7.38 8.24 8.31
C ALA A 144 5.89 8.51 8.64
N ASP A 145 5.14 9.09 7.70
CA ASP A 145 3.78 9.56 7.89
C ASP A 145 2.71 8.75 7.14
N HIS A 146 3.10 7.72 6.39
CA HIS A 146 2.18 6.85 5.66
C HIS A 146 2.76 5.45 5.42
N LEU A 147 1.89 4.49 5.12
CA LEU A 147 2.31 3.20 4.58
C LEU A 147 2.41 3.33 3.06
N HIS A 148 3.51 2.85 2.48
CA HIS A 148 3.64 2.70 1.04
C HIS A 148 3.64 1.22 0.69
N LEU A 149 2.65 0.81 -0.13
CA LEU A 149 2.54 -0.56 -0.63
C LEU A 149 2.69 -0.53 -2.15
N SER A 150 3.61 -1.33 -2.70
CA SER A 150 3.73 -1.43 -4.16
C SER A 150 4.17 -2.78 -4.71
N PHE A 151 3.77 -3.01 -5.96
CA PHE A 151 4.22 -4.11 -6.80
C PHE A 151 5.19 -3.56 -7.85
N GLU A 152 6.42 -4.08 -7.87
CA GLU A 152 7.46 -3.56 -8.75
C GLU A 152 7.23 -4.00 -10.20
N LEU A 153 6.85 -5.26 -10.39
CA LEU A 153 6.67 -5.86 -11.69
C LEU A 153 5.23 -5.70 -12.20
N GLU A 154 5.10 -5.61 -13.52
CA GLU A 154 3.79 -5.63 -14.18
C GLU A 154 3.09 -6.98 -13.98
N THR A 155 3.86 -8.06 -13.90
CA THR A 155 3.36 -9.42 -13.74
C THR A 155 3.99 -10.07 -12.52
N GLY A 156 3.18 -10.38 -11.51
CA GLY A 156 3.62 -11.11 -10.32
C GLY A 156 4.53 -10.31 -9.37
N THR A 157 4.96 -10.97 -8.30
CA THR A 157 5.78 -10.41 -7.22
C THR A 157 7.22 -10.93 -7.32
N ASP A 158 8.19 -10.17 -6.83
CA ASP A 158 9.58 -10.60 -6.62
C ASP A 158 9.81 -11.21 -5.22
N ASN A 159 8.76 -11.31 -4.40
CA ASN A 159 8.77 -12.01 -3.13
C ASN A 159 8.93 -13.53 -3.33
N GLN A 160 10.17 -14.04 -3.42
CA GLN A 160 10.48 -15.47 -3.44
C GLN A 160 10.51 -16.07 -2.02
N GLU A 161 10.05 -17.32 -1.86
CA GLU A 161 10.09 -18.07 -0.58
C GLU A 161 11.50 -18.49 -0.15
#